data_AF-A0A8T5TKK2-F1
#
_entry.id   AF-A0A8T5TKK2-F1
#
_cell.length_a   1.000
_cell.length_b   1.000
_cell.length_c   1.000
_cell.angle_alpha   90.00
_cell.angle_beta   90.00
_cell.angle_gamma   90.00
#
_symmetry.space_group_name_H-M   'P 1'
#
loop_
_entity.id
_entity.type
_entity.pdbx_description
1 polymer ?
#
loop_
_entity_poly.entity_id
_entity_poly.type
_entity_poly.pdbx_seq_one_letter_code
_entity_poly.pdbx_strand_id
1 'polypeptide(L)'
;MEDSEKTTFYGLALIVSLIGAILILVTEFAGYWTSGEWGWIGVDSAAAAILVPLAIFLFYSTIINLILITKPDRIPNKNLIKYAKLLCFVTFLLFLIGGIAYAIIIELEEVESWWFGAGFYGGIIGSLLSFLFMYIAEKY
;
A
#
# COMPACT_ATOMS: atom_id res chain seq x y z
N MET A 1 29.15 3.16 -8.84
CA MET A 1 28.08 4.18 -8.93
C MET A 1 26.74 3.50 -9.01
N GLU A 2 26.57 2.55 -9.94
CA GLU A 2 25.37 1.72 -10.15
C GLU A 2 24.83 1.05 -8.87
N ASP A 3 25.68 0.44 -8.03
CA ASP A 3 25.26 -0.16 -6.75
C ASP A 3 24.69 0.85 -5.72
N SER A 4 25.15 2.11 -5.76
CA SER A 4 24.68 3.15 -4.84
C SER A 4 23.28 3.63 -5.23
N GLU A 5 22.99 3.73 -6.52
CA GLU A 5 21.69 4.13 -7.04
C GLU A 5 20.65 3.04 -6.78
N LYS A 6 21.00 1.78 -7.07
CA LYS A 6 20.17 0.61 -6.76
C LYS A 6 19.78 0.55 -5.27
N THR A 7 20.76 0.73 -4.38
CA THR A 7 20.54 0.74 -2.92
C THR A 7 19.62 1.89 -2.51
N THR A 8 19.77 3.07 -3.13
CA THR A 8 18.91 4.23 -2.86
C THR A 8 17.45 3.94 -3.21
N PHE A 9 17.18 3.37 -4.38
CA PHE A 9 15.81 3.05 -4.78
C PHE A 9 15.18 1.96 -3.91
N TYR A 10 15.91 0.91 -3.54
CA TYR A 10 15.39 -0.05 -2.56
C TYR A 10 15.15 0.60 -1.19
N GLY A 11 15.97 1.55 -0.77
CA GLY A 11 15.76 2.35 0.44
C GLY A 11 14.46 3.15 0.41
N LEU A 12 14.20 3.84 -0.72
CA LEU A 12 12.95 4.56 -0.92
C LEU A 12 11.74 3.60 -0.91
N ALA A 13 11.84 2.47 -1.63
CA ALA A 13 10.79 1.44 -1.64
C ALA A 13 10.50 0.88 -0.23
N LEU A 14 11.53 0.68 0.59
CA LEU A 14 11.38 0.26 1.98
C LEU A 14 10.57 1.29 2.78
N ILE A 15 10.93 2.57 2.69
CA ILE A 15 10.28 3.63 3.46
C ILE A 15 8.81 3.76 3.06
N VAL A 16 8.52 3.86 1.76
CA VAL A 16 7.14 4.07 1.30
C VAL A 16 6.25 2.84 1.49
N SER A 17 6.78 1.61 1.37
CA SER A 17 6.02 0.39 1.69
C SER A 17 5.69 0.30 3.17
N LEU A 18 6.65 0.65 4.04
CA LEU A 18 6.44 0.61 5.50
C LEU A 18 5.41 1.65 5.94
N ILE A 19 5.55 2.90 5.47
CA ILE A 19 4.58 3.97 5.78
C ILE A 19 3.20 3.58 5.25
N GLY A 20 3.11 3.08 4.02
CA GLY A 20 1.86 2.61 3.45
C GLY A 20 1.22 1.50 4.29
N ALA A 21 1.99 0.47 4.66
CA ALA A 21 1.50 -0.64 5.48
C ALA A 21 0.96 -0.17 6.84
N ILE A 22 1.69 0.74 7.51
CA ILE A 22 1.26 1.31 8.80
C ILE A 22 -0.02 2.11 8.63
N LEU A 23 -0.08 3.03 7.66
CA LEU A 23 -1.26 3.87 7.45
C LEU A 23 -2.51 3.04 7.18
N ILE A 24 -2.41 1.97 6.37
CA ILE A 24 -3.53 1.05 6.12
C ILE A 24 -4.08 0.46 7.42
N LEU A 25 -3.20 0.11 8.38
CA LEU A 25 -3.62 -0.57 9.61
C LEU A 25 -4.10 0.37 10.71
N VAL A 26 -3.55 1.58 10.78
CA VAL A 26 -3.77 2.47 11.94
C VAL A 26 -4.72 3.61 11.66
N THR A 27 -5.13 3.79 10.40
CA THR A 27 -6.07 4.85 10.00
C THR A 27 -7.20 4.30 9.16
N GLU A 28 -8.30 5.04 9.09
CA GLU A 28 -9.44 4.68 8.24
C GLU A 28 -9.09 4.71 6.76
N PHE A 29 -9.70 3.80 6.01
CA PHE A 29 -9.69 3.79 4.55
C PHE A 29 -10.52 4.96 4.01
N ALA A 30 -11.73 5.13 4.54
CA ALA A 30 -12.64 6.21 4.15
C ALA A 30 -13.61 6.51 5.29
N GLY A 31 -14.23 7.68 5.22
CA GLY A 31 -15.26 8.09 6.16
C GLY A 31 -16.40 8.84 5.48
N TYR A 32 -17.50 8.95 6.22
CA TYR A 32 -18.71 9.62 5.78
C TYR A 32 -19.47 10.25 6.94
N TRP A 33 -20.34 11.19 6.59
CA TRP A 33 -21.28 11.83 7.49
C TRP A 33 -22.69 11.75 6.89
N THR A 34 -23.64 11.23 7.67
CA THR A 34 -25.05 11.17 7.27
C THR A 34 -25.94 11.35 8.48
N SER A 35 -27.01 12.15 8.34
CA SER A 35 -28.08 12.24 9.34
C SER A 35 -27.61 12.59 10.77
N GLY A 36 -26.52 13.33 10.92
CA GLY A 36 -25.97 13.70 12.23
C GLY A 36 -24.94 12.73 12.82
N GLU A 37 -24.54 11.69 12.09
CA GLU A 37 -23.62 10.66 12.58
C GLU A 37 -22.37 10.51 11.69
N TRP A 38 -21.22 10.27 12.34
CA TRP A 38 -19.95 9.96 11.68
C TRP A 38 -19.84 8.44 11.48
N GLY A 39 -19.53 8.02 10.26
CA GLY A 39 -19.18 6.65 9.93
C GLY A 39 -17.79 6.56 9.31
N TRP A 40 -17.13 5.43 9.50
CA TRP A 40 -15.83 5.15 8.88
C TRP A 40 -15.70 3.68 8.50
N ILE A 41 -14.79 3.44 7.56
CA ILE A 41 -14.37 2.12 7.12
C ILE A 41 -12.89 2.01 7.45
N GLY A 42 -12.56 1.21 8.46
CA GLY A 42 -11.20 0.85 8.83
C GLY A 42 -11.03 -0.66 9.00
N VAL A 43 -9.85 -1.08 9.43
CA VAL A 43 -9.55 -2.50 9.73
C VAL A 43 -10.44 -3.11 10.81
N ASP A 44 -11.06 -2.25 11.64
CA ASP A 44 -12.04 -2.57 12.67
C ASP A 44 -13.42 -2.92 12.10
N SER A 45 -13.69 -2.57 10.84
CA SER A 45 -14.94 -2.87 10.15
C SER A 45 -14.83 -4.19 9.37
N ALA A 46 -15.88 -5.03 9.44
CA ALA A 46 -15.92 -6.29 8.68
C ALA A 46 -15.82 -6.06 7.16
N ALA A 47 -16.33 -4.92 6.67
CA ALA A 47 -16.26 -4.50 5.27
C ALA A 47 -14.82 -4.27 4.79
N ALA A 48 -13.88 -3.95 5.68
CA ALA A 48 -12.48 -3.68 5.37
C ALA A 48 -11.51 -4.75 5.87
N ALA A 49 -11.98 -5.97 6.18
CA ALA A 49 -11.11 -7.09 6.55
C ALA A 49 -10.01 -7.37 5.50
N ILE A 50 -10.25 -7.02 4.24
CA ILE A 50 -9.29 -7.14 3.13
C ILE A 50 -8.07 -6.23 3.29
N LEU A 51 -8.16 -5.14 4.06
CA LEU A 51 -7.05 -4.20 4.26
C LEU A 51 -5.86 -4.84 4.97
N VAL A 52 -6.11 -5.82 5.86
CA VAL A 52 -5.05 -6.53 6.60
C VAL A 52 -4.13 -7.33 5.64
N PRO A 53 -4.64 -8.20 4.76
CA PRO A 53 -3.82 -8.82 3.71
C PRO A 53 -3.02 -7.82 2.85
N LEU A 54 -3.61 -6.68 2.51
CA LEU A 54 -2.93 -5.65 1.71
C LEU A 54 -1.78 -4.98 2.46
N ALA A 55 -1.96 -4.71 3.76
CA ALA A 55 -0.87 -4.25 4.61
C ALA A 55 0.24 -5.31 4.72
N ILE A 56 -0.10 -6.60 4.84
CA ILE A 56 0.87 -7.70 4.86
C ILE A 56 1.69 -7.73 3.56
N PHE A 57 1.06 -7.49 2.41
CA PHE A 57 1.76 -7.40 1.13
C PHE A 57 2.79 -6.27 1.09
N LEU A 58 2.46 -5.11 1.65
CA LEU A 58 3.42 -4.01 1.77
C LEU A 58 4.52 -4.30 2.79
N PHE A 59 4.21 -4.90 3.95
CA PHE A 59 5.23 -5.35 4.90
C PHE A 59 6.18 -6.39 4.29
N TYR A 60 5.66 -7.32 3.49
CA TYR A 60 6.49 -8.26 2.75
C TYR A 60 7.47 -7.50 1.84
N SER A 61 6.99 -6.50 1.10
CA SER A 61 7.86 -5.63 0.30
C SER A 61 8.91 -4.90 1.15
N THR A 62 8.53 -4.35 2.31
CA THR A 62 9.47 -3.73 3.25
C THR A 62 10.58 -4.69 3.66
N ILE A 63 10.23 -5.93 4.03
CA ILE A 63 11.19 -6.95 4.45
C ILE A 63 12.15 -7.30 3.31
N ILE A 64 11.63 -7.50 2.10
CA ILE A 64 12.47 -7.81 0.93
C ILE A 64 13.43 -6.67 0.63
N ASN A 65 12.97 -5.42 0.64
CA ASN A 65 13.82 -4.25 0.42
C ASN A 65 14.88 -4.08 1.52
N LEU A 66 14.54 -4.38 2.79
CA LEU A 66 15.51 -4.37 3.89
C LEU A 66 16.62 -5.42 3.69
N ILE A 67 16.26 -6.62 3.24
CA ILE A 67 17.23 -7.67 2.94
C ILE A 67 18.12 -7.26 1.77
N LEU A 68 17.55 -6.67 0.71
CA LEU A 68 18.29 -6.19 -0.46
C LEU A 68 19.35 -5.14 -0.09
N ILE A 69 19.05 -4.24 0.84
CA ILE A 69 19.98 -3.18 1.27
C ILE A 69 21.05 -3.73 2.22
N THR A 70 20.67 -4.60 3.16
CA THR A 70 21.57 -4.99 4.26
C THR A 70 22.37 -6.26 3.96
N LYS A 71 21.80 -7.19 3.21
CA LYS A 71 22.34 -8.54 2.96
C LYS A 71 21.90 -9.07 1.58
N PRO A 72 22.29 -8.40 0.47
CA PRO A 72 21.83 -8.77 -0.88
C PRO A 72 22.14 -10.23 -1.25
N ASP A 73 23.29 -10.76 -0.81
CA ASP A 73 23.72 -12.14 -1.07
C ASP A 73 22.86 -13.20 -0.39
N ARG A 74 21.99 -12.81 0.56
CA ARG A 74 21.13 -13.73 1.30
C ARG A 74 19.77 -13.95 0.65
N ILE A 75 19.48 -13.36 -0.50
CA ILE A 75 18.21 -13.62 -1.19
C ILE A 75 18.30 -15.00 -1.85
N PRO A 76 17.58 -16.00 -1.34
CA PRO A 76 17.73 -17.37 -1.83
C PRO A 76 17.10 -17.53 -3.22
N ASN A 77 16.16 -16.66 -3.59
CA ASN A 77 15.42 -16.77 -4.84
C ASN A 77 15.05 -15.39 -5.38
N LYS A 78 15.48 -15.07 -6.62
CA LYS A 78 15.13 -13.84 -7.34
C LYS A 78 13.61 -13.68 -7.56
N ASN A 79 12.84 -14.76 -7.48
CA ASN A 79 11.37 -14.70 -7.56
C ASN A 79 10.76 -13.94 -6.37
N LEU A 80 11.42 -13.87 -5.21
CA LEU A 80 10.91 -13.10 -4.07
C LEU A 80 10.79 -11.60 -4.39
N ILE A 81 11.76 -11.05 -5.14
CA ILE A 81 11.73 -9.66 -5.62
C ILE A 81 10.57 -9.45 -6.59
N LYS A 82 10.36 -10.42 -7.51
CA LYS A 82 9.22 -10.40 -8.45
C LYS A 82 7.89 -10.43 -7.71
N TYR A 83 7.74 -11.27 -6.70
CA TYR A 83 6.53 -11.35 -5.90
C TYR A 83 6.29 -10.07 -5.10
N ALA A 84 7.32 -9.49 -4.47
CA ALA A 84 7.17 -8.23 -3.73
C ALA A 84 6.68 -7.09 -4.63
N LYS A 85 7.23 -6.95 -5.85
CA LYS A 85 6.73 -5.99 -6.84
C LYS A 85 5.30 -6.29 -7.28
N LEU A 86 5.01 -7.54 -7.62
CA LEU A 86 3.67 -7.96 -8.06
C LEU A 86 2.62 -7.66 -6.98
N LEU A 87 2.93 -7.97 -5.72
CA LEU A 87 2.05 -7.71 -4.59
C LEU A 87 1.86 -6.21 -4.34
N CYS A 88 2.89 -5.38 -4.53
CA CYS A 88 2.73 -3.92 -4.52
C CYS A 88 1.78 -3.48 -5.64
N PHE A 89 1.96 -3.96 -6.87
CA PHE A 89 1.10 -3.59 -7.99
C PHE A 89 -0.36 -4.05 -7.81
N VAL A 90 -0.57 -5.28 -7.33
CA VAL A 90 -1.91 -5.80 -6.99
C VAL A 90 -2.54 -4.97 -5.87
N THR A 91 -1.77 -4.61 -4.84
CA THR A 91 -2.26 -3.74 -3.76
C THR A 91 -2.71 -2.39 -4.31
N PHE A 92 -1.91 -1.77 -5.18
CA PHE A 92 -2.28 -0.53 -5.86
C PHE A 92 -3.60 -0.65 -6.61
N LEU A 93 -3.76 -1.70 -7.42
CA LEU A 93 -5.01 -1.92 -8.16
C LEU A 93 -6.20 -2.13 -7.24
N LEU A 94 -6.05 -2.88 -6.15
CA LEU A 94 -7.13 -3.14 -5.21
C LEU A 94 -7.54 -1.89 -4.43
N PHE A 95 -6.59 -1.03 -4.04
CA PHE A 95 -6.93 0.27 -3.45
C PHE A 95 -7.63 1.18 -4.48
N LEU A 96 -7.15 1.21 -5.72
CA LEU A 96 -7.79 2.01 -6.78
C LEU A 96 -9.23 1.54 -7.03
N ILE A 97 -9.44 0.24 -7.20
CA ILE A 97 -10.77 -0.36 -7.40
C ILE A 97 -11.66 -0.12 -6.18
N GLY A 98 -11.14 -0.37 -4.97
CA GLY A 98 -11.87 -0.15 -3.73
C GLY A 98 -12.29 1.30 -3.52
N GLY A 99 -11.43 2.26 -3.87
CA GLY A 99 -11.74 3.68 -3.79
C GLY A 99 -12.84 4.09 -4.77
N ILE A 100 -12.75 3.63 -6.02
CA ILE A 100 -13.79 3.87 -7.03
C ILE A 100 -15.12 3.25 -6.59
N ALA A 101 -15.10 2.00 -6.10
CA ALA A 101 -16.29 1.32 -5.61
C ALA A 101 -16.92 2.07 -4.43
N TYR A 102 -16.12 2.51 -3.46
CA TYR A 102 -16.59 3.32 -2.34
C TYR A 102 -17.26 4.61 -2.81
N ALA A 103 -16.60 5.37 -3.68
CA ALA A 103 -17.13 6.63 -4.21
C ALA A 103 -18.46 6.44 -4.95
N ILE A 104 -18.62 5.33 -5.69
CA ILE A 104 -19.88 5.03 -6.37
C ILE A 104 -20.97 4.65 -5.37
N ILE A 105 -20.67 3.78 -4.40
CA ILE A 105 -21.66 3.30 -3.42
C ILE A 105 -22.16 4.45 -2.55
N ILE A 106 -21.25 5.27 -2.03
CA ILE A 106 -21.60 6.35 -1.10
C ILE A 106 -22.45 7.45 -1.78
N GLU A 107 -22.21 7.68 -3.07
CA GLU A 107 -23.02 8.61 -3.88
C GLU A 107 -24.43 8.07 -4.12
N LEU A 108 -24.57 6.76 -4.33
CA LEU A 108 -25.88 6.11 -4.48
C LEU A 108 -26.70 6.08 -3.18
N GLU A 109 -26.03 6.15 -2.03
CA GLU A 109 -26.65 6.19 -0.70
C GLU A 109 -27.05 7.62 -0.26
N GLU A 110 -26.88 8.63 -1.12
CA GLU A 110 -27.24 10.04 -0.86
C GLU A 110 -26.65 10.60 0.44
N VAL A 111 -25.43 10.17 0.76
CA VAL A 111 -24.69 10.58 1.96
C VAL A 111 -24.27 12.05 1.85
N GLU A 112 -24.45 12.81 2.93
CA GLU A 112 -24.24 14.27 2.92
C GLU A 112 -22.79 14.68 2.61
N SER A 113 -21.81 13.94 3.14
CA SER A 113 -20.41 14.14 2.79
C SER A 113 -19.58 12.87 3.02
N TRP A 114 -18.51 12.71 2.24
CA TRP A 114 -17.60 11.59 2.33
C TRP A 114 -16.17 12.02 1.98
N TRP A 115 -15.18 11.28 2.49
CA TRP A 115 -13.77 11.50 2.20
C TRP A 115 -13.00 10.18 2.20
N PHE A 116 -11.83 10.19 1.55
CA PHE A 116 -10.84 9.14 1.72
C PHE A 116 -9.93 9.47 2.91
N GLY A 117 -9.65 8.45 3.72
CA GLY A 117 -8.76 8.56 4.86
C GLY A 117 -7.29 8.34 4.49
N ALA A 118 -6.41 8.53 5.48
CA ALA A 118 -4.98 8.31 5.31
C ALA A 118 -4.65 6.84 4.96
N GLY A 119 -5.50 5.89 5.31
CA GLY A 119 -5.31 4.47 4.99
C GLY A 119 -5.43 4.20 3.50
N PHE A 120 -6.37 4.88 2.83
CA PHE A 120 -6.51 4.83 1.38
C PHE A 120 -5.30 5.45 0.67
N TYR A 121 -4.92 6.66 1.05
CA TYR A 121 -3.77 7.34 0.43
C TYR A 121 -2.45 6.62 0.70
N GLY A 122 -2.26 6.12 1.92
CA GLY A 122 -1.13 5.27 2.29
C GLY A 122 -1.07 3.99 1.45
N GLY A 123 -2.23 3.36 1.22
CA GLY A 123 -2.36 2.20 0.34
C GLY A 123 -1.99 2.52 -1.11
N ILE A 124 -2.59 3.54 -1.73
CA ILE A 124 -2.31 3.92 -3.12
C ILE A 124 -0.86 4.34 -3.32
N ILE A 125 -0.41 5.33 -2.53
CA ILE A 125 0.91 5.95 -2.72
C ILE A 125 2.00 4.97 -2.31
N GLY A 126 1.84 4.32 -1.15
CA GLY A 126 2.82 3.35 -0.64
C GLY A 126 3.02 2.19 -1.61
N SER A 127 1.94 1.63 -2.17
CA SER A 127 2.03 0.51 -3.10
C SER A 127 2.58 0.90 -4.49
N LEU A 128 2.11 2.01 -5.08
CA LEU A 128 2.59 2.47 -6.38
C LEU A 128 4.06 2.87 -6.34
N LEU A 129 4.47 3.70 -5.38
CA LEU A 129 5.84 4.16 -5.29
C LEU A 129 6.79 3.00 -4.97
N SER A 130 6.39 2.07 -4.11
CA SER A 130 7.19 0.87 -3.83
C SER A 130 7.42 0.05 -5.10
N PHE A 131 6.37 -0.18 -5.88
CA PHE A 131 6.47 -0.86 -7.17
C PHE A 131 7.43 -0.13 -8.13
N LEU A 132 7.25 1.18 -8.30
CA LEU A 132 8.06 1.98 -9.22
C LEU A 132 9.55 2.00 -8.81
N PHE A 133 9.84 2.24 -7.53
CA PHE A 133 11.23 2.26 -7.05
C PHE A 133 11.90 0.90 -7.18
N MET A 134 11.20 -0.19 -6.83
CA MET A 134 11.74 -1.54 -7.04
C MET A 134 11.98 -1.86 -8.52
N TYR A 135 11.07 -1.43 -9.41
CA TYR A 135 11.21 -1.60 -10.85
C TYR A 135 12.40 -0.82 -11.41
N ILE A 136 12.60 0.41 -10.94
CA ILE A 136 13.73 1.26 -11.31
C ILE A 136 15.05 0.65 -10.78
N ALA A 137 15.07 0.20 -9.52
CA ALA A 137 16.24 -0.42 -8.89
C ALA A 137 16.77 -1.66 -9.62
N GLU A 138 15.93 -2.38 -10.36
CA GLU A 138 16.36 -3.54 -11.15
C GLU A 138 16.93 -3.18 -12.53
N LYS A 139 16.74 -1.94 -12.98
CA LYS A 139 17.31 -1.43 -14.23
C LYS A 139 18.68 -0.79 -14.06
N TYR A 140 19.05 -0.49 -12.82
CA TYR A 140 20.42 -0.24 -12.36
C TYR A 140 20.99 -1.56 -11.79
#